data_AF-A0A8S3TZ17-F1
#
_entry.id   AF-A0A8S3TZ17-F1
#
_cell.length_a   1.000
_cell.length_b   1.000
_cell.length_c   1.000
_cell.angle_alpha   90.00
_cell.angle_beta   90.00
_cell.angle_gamma   90.00
#
_symmetry.space_group_name_H-M   'P 1'
#
loop_
_entity.id
_entity.type
_entity.pdbx_description
1 polymer ?
#
loop_
_entity_poly.entity_id
_entity_poly.type
_entity_poly.pdbx_seq_one_letter_code
_entity_poly.pdbx_strand_id
1 'polypeptide(L)'
;MFKSSTWKELNAVKHILLSMVDILKDKRIKWFSDNQNVVSIVAKGSMKPELQDIALCIFENCLTHNISIDAEWVPRTFNEKADFISRIIDYDDWGVGEQLFTYLDSLWGPHEIDWFANDDNHKLTVFFSRYWTVNSIGIDAFTVNWNGVNGWFVPPVCLVSKVLRYMRQCMAHGTIVLPFMKSASYWPILCPTGEGFIKEVKGCIDLPTNKEYYTPGKGNKSAFKNDLLELPASLIEKVSLLPDLLTESKSSNTVQNYYYGFLRWKKWALSNGISSEFILPAKPIHVALYLACLVQQNHTPSPINQAFYSIRWAHKITSEISPTDSDLVKNILEGAKRRLSVPVKKKEPITSNMLSHMFDKFYCEDNLYNQRSICACLLSYSGFLRVSELLNLKTCDVLFFQSHMSVFIQKSKTDIYRDGDRIIIARTGNKLCPVKNLEKYLEWIKVFQRHTLSWGDVHETSIM
;
A
#
# COMPACT_ATOMS: atom_id res chain seq x y z
N MET A 1 23.50 -12.76 20.12
CA MET A 1 24.30 -11.88 21.00
C MET A 1 24.02 -10.44 20.61
N PHE A 2 23.57 -9.58 21.55
CA PHE A 2 23.27 -8.18 21.23
C PHE A 2 24.56 -7.39 20.98
N LYS A 3 24.69 -6.77 19.80
CA LYS A 3 25.82 -5.88 19.46
C LYS A 3 25.55 -4.47 19.97
N SER A 4 26.56 -3.83 20.57
CA SER A 4 26.47 -2.50 21.19
C SER A 4 26.22 -1.39 20.17
N SER A 5 25.74 -0.20 20.61
CA SER A 5 25.58 0.97 19.73
C SER A 5 26.91 1.34 19.06
N THR A 6 27.98 1.39 19.84
CA THR A 6 29.35 1.65 19.36
C THR A 6 29.78 0.66 18.28
N TRP A 7 29.46 -0.64 18.43
CA TRP A 7 29.75 -1.64 17.41
C TRP A 7 29.01 -1.34 16.09
N LYS A 8 27.73 -0.96 16.17
CA LYS A 8 26.92 -0.67 14.98
C LYS A 8 27.42 0.58 14.25
N GLU A 9 27.71 1.63 14.99
CA GLU A 9 28.18 2.89 14.43
C GLU A 9 29.60 2.78 13.84
N LEU A 10 30.50 2.02 14.49
CA LEU A 10 31.82 1.72 13.89
C LEU A 10 31.67 0.91 12.60
N ASN A 11 30.75 -0.06 12.55
CA ASN A 11 30.47 -0.75 11.29
C ASN A 11 29.88 0.20 10.24
N ALA A 12 29.08 1.20 10.61
CA ALA A 12 28.60 2.20 9.65
C ALA A 12 29.76 3.00 9.03
N VAL A 13 30.75 3.42 9.84
CA VAL A 13 31.98 4.06 9.34
C VAL A 13 32.70 3.13 8.36
N LYS A 14 32.95 1.88 8.76
CA LYS A 14 33.58 0.85 7.93
C LYS A 14 32.82 0.65 6.61
N HIS A 15 31.51 0.49 6.65
CA HIS A 15 30.69 0.23 5.48
C HIS A 15 30.72 1.40 4.49
N ILE A 16 30.64 2.65 4.96
CA ILE A 16 30.72 3.83 4.09
C ILE A 16 32.10 3.95 3.44
N LEU A 17 33.16 3.69 4.19
CA LEU A 17 34.51 3.67 3.62
C LEU A 17 34.62 2.66 2.48
N LEU A 18 34.14 1.45 2.72
CA LEU A 18 34.22 0.35 1.75
C LEU A 18 33.28 0.54 0.55
N SER A 19 32.08 1.09 0.75
CA SER A 19 31.09 1.25 -0.33
C SER A 19 31.31 2.49 -1.20
N MET A 20 32.10 3.46 -0.72
CA MET A 20 32.31 4.74 -1.41
C MET A 20 33.79 5.04 -1.64
N VAL A 21 34.66 4.02 -1.70
CA VAL A 21 36.11 4.18 -1.89
C VAL A 21 36.42 5.11 -3.05
N ASP A 22 35.80 4.93 -4.22
CA ASP A 22 36.07 5.74 -5.41
C ASP A 22 35.74 7.22 -5.22
N ILE A 23 34.76 7.52 -4.36
CA ILE A 23 34.36 8.90 -4.04
C ILE A 23 35.28 9.48 -2.96
N LEU A 24 35.77 8.66 -2.04
CA LEU A 24 36.48 9.08 -0.84
C LEU A 24 38.00 9.06 -0.98
N LYS A 25 38.54 8.31 -1.94
CA LYS A 25 39.97 8.18 -2.22
C LYS A 25 40.62 9.55 -2.37
N ASP A 26 41.82 9.69 -1.78
CA ASP A 26 42.62 10.93 -1.79
C ASP A 26 41.95 12.14 -1.14
N LYS A 27 40.95 11.92 -0.27
CA LYS A 27 40.23 13.01 0.43
C LYS A 27 40.42 12.99 1.94
N ARG A 28 40.29 14.18 2.52
CA ARG A 28 40.07 14.37 3.96
C ARG A 28 38.58 14.52 4.22
N ILE A 29 38.04 13.63 5.05
CA ILE A 29 36.63 13.53 5.38
C ILE A 29 36.44 13.99 6.81
N LYS A 30 35.43 14.84 7.03
CA LYS A 30 34.97 15.17 8.37
C LYS A 30 33.80 14.27 8.74
N TRP A 31 33.94 13.50 9.83
CA TRP A 31 32.93 12.54 10.27
C TRP A 31 32.29 12.98 11.58
N PHE A 32 31.01 13.31 11.54
CA PHE A 32 30.27 13.70 12.74
C PHE A 32 29.56 12.48 13.34
N SER A 33 29.71 12.27 14.65
CA SER A 33 29.00 11.22 15.40
C SER A 33 28.53 11.75 16.75
N ASP A 34 27.35 11.33 17.20
CA ASP A 34 26.86 11.61 18.55
C ASP A 34 27.36 10.60 19.60
N ASN A 35 28.16 9.63 19.18
CA ASN A 35 28.80 8.65 20.05
C ASN A 35 30.28 8.93 20.24
N GLN A 36 30.64 9.47 21.41
CA GLN A 36 32.02 9.79 21.77
C GLN A 36 32.96 8.57 21.68
N ASN A 37 32.45 7.35 21.91
CA ASN A 37 33.27 6.15 21.79
C ASN A 37 33.68 5.89 20.34
N VAL A 38 32.81 6.14 19.37
CA VAL A 38 33.12 5.96 17.94
C VAL A 38 34.21 6.93 17.53
N VAL A 39 34.07 8.21 17.90
CA VAL A 39 35.07 9.26 17.63
C VAL A 39 36.44 8.88 18.23
N SER A 40 36.45 8.44 19.49
CA SER A 40 37.68 8.00 20.16
C SER A 40 38.30 6.78 19.49
N ILE A 41 37.49 5.77 19.15
CA ILE A 41 37.97 4.51 18.56
C ILE A 41 38.49 4.71 17.13
N VAL A 42 37.82 5.53 16.31
CA VAL A 42 38.32 5.86 14.96
C VAL A 42 39.66 6.59 15.03
N ALA A 43 39.88 7.42 16.05
CA ALA A 43 41.12 8.17 16.20
C ALA A 43 42.27 7.37 16.84
N LYS A 44 41.98 6.45 17.78
CA LYS A 44 43.00 5.85 18.67
C LYS A 44 42.87 4.33 18.88
N GLY A 45 41.84 3.69 18.33
CA GLY A 45 41.54 2.27 18.55
C GLY A 45 40.74 1.97 19.83
N SER A 46 40.52 0.68 20.09
CA SER A 46 39.76 0.16 21.22
C SER A 46 40.53 -0.93 21.97
N MET A 47 40.32 -1.03 23.27
CA MET A 47 40.81 -2.17 24.07
C MET A 47 39.93 -3.42 23.94
N LYS A 48 38.76 -3.30 23.32
CA LYS A 48 37.84 -4.44 23.10
C LYS A 48 38.18 -5.10 21.76
N PRO A 49 38.55 -6.39 21.73
CA PRO A 49 38.97 -7.08 20.49
C PRO A 49 37.98 -6.87 19.33
N GLU A 50 36.69 -7.13 19.54
CA GLU A 50 35.68 -6.97 18.48
C GLU A 50 35.56 -5.55 17.89
N LEU A 51 35.85 -4.50 18.69
CA LEU A 51 35.82 -3.12 18.21
C LEU A 51 37.16 -2.73 17.59
N GLN A 52 38.25 -3.30 18.11
CA GLN A 52 39.59 -3.10 17.59
C GLN A 52 39.73 -3.68 16.19
N ASP A 53 39.15 -4.85 15.92
CA ASP A 53 39.15 -5.46 14.58
C ASP A 53 38.48 -4.54 13.55
N ILE A 54 37.36 -3.89 13.93
CA ILE A 54 36.68 -2.93 13.06
C ILE A 54 37.53 -1.67 12.87
N ALA A 55 38.13 -1.16 13.94
CA ALA A 55 38.99 0.03 13.90
C ALA A 55 40.24 -0.20 13.03
N LEU A 56 40.87 -1.37 13.12
CA LEU A 56 41.99 -1.75 12.27
C LEU A 56 41.56 -1.82 10.80
N CYS A 57 40.42 -2.44 10.50
CA CYS A 57 39.89 -2.48 9.14
C CYS A 57 39.61 -1.08 8.57
N ILE A 58 39.06 -0.16 9.37
CA ILE A 58 38.88 1.26 9.01
C ILE A 58 40.24 1.90 8.70
N PHE A 59 41.21 1.72 9.59
CA PHE A 59 42.54 2.34 9.47
C PHE A 59 43.31 1.83 8.25
N GLU A 60 43.29 0.52 8.00
CA GLU A 60 43.93 -0.11 6.84
C GLU A 60 43.33 0.40 5.53
N ASN A 61 42.00 0.55 5.45
CA ASN A 61 41.34 1.11 4.27
C ASN A 61 41.68 2.59 4.07
N CYS A 62 41.74 3.36 5.15
CA CYS A 62 42.17 4.76 5.11
C CYS A 62 43.61 4.89 4.58
N LEU A 63 44.54 4.05 5.06
CA LEU A 63 45.92 4.05 4.57
C LEU A 63 46.02 3.63 3.11
N THR A 64 45.35 2.53 2.75
CA THR A 64 45.42 1.95 1.40
C THR A 64 44.89 2.91 0.33
N HIS A 65 43.84 3.67 0.65
CA HIS A 65 43.17 4.58 -0.28
C HIS A 65 43.50 6.07 -0.04
N ASN A 66 44.51 6.36 0.79
CA ASN A 66 44.92 7.72 1.13
C ASN A 66 43.75 8.61 1.60
N ILE A 67 42.92 8.07 2.49
CA ILE A 67 41.75 8.73 3.07
C ILE A 67 42.11 9.18 4.48
N SER A 68 41.88 10.46 4.80
CA SER A 68 42.06 10.99 6.16
C SER A 68 40.71 11.26 6.81
N ILE A 69 40.40 10.61 7.93
CA ILE A 69 39.16 10.85 8.68
C ILE A 69 39.44 11.77 9.88
N ASP A 70 38.74 12.88 9.93
CA ASP A 70 38.65 13.78 11.08
C ASP A 70 37.30 13.57 11.78
N ALA A 71 37.27 12.71 12.79
CA ALA A 71 36.05 12.39 13.52
C ALA A 71 35.80 13.42 14.63
N GLU A 72 34.62 14.03 14.64
CA GLU A 72 34.21 15.04 15.62
C GLU A 72 32.91 14.60 16.31
N TRP A 73 32.89 14.73 17.63
CA TRP A 73 31.67 14.49 18.38
C TRP A 73 30.73 15.69 18.24
N VAL A 74 29.47 15.42 17.93
CA VAL A 74 28.41 16.43 17.90
C VAL A 74 27.27 16.03 18.83
N PRO A 75 26.54 16.99 19.42
CA PRO A 75 25.34 16.67 20.18
C PRO A 75 24.33 15.92 19.30
N ARG A 76 23.55 15.01 19.90
CA ARG A 76 22.56 14.20 19.17
C ARG A 76 21.58 15.01 18.31
N THR A 77 21.23 16.22 18.74
CA THR A 77 20.38 17.17 17.99
C THR A 77 20.97 17.59 16.65
N PHE A 78 22.29 17.49 16.48
CA PHE A 78 22.97 17.77 15.20
C PHE A 78 23.15 16.51 14.34
N ASN A 79 22.96 15.31 14.92
CA ASN A 79 23.03 14.02 14.20
C ASN A 79 21.66 13.46 13.80
N GLU A 80 20.58 14.26 13.95
CA GLU A 80 19.19 13.83 13.70
C GLU A 80 18.97 13.23 12.30
N LYS A 81 19.70 13.71 11.28
CA LYS A 81 19.61 13.16 9.90
C LYS A 81 20.12 11.72 9.79
N ALA A 82 21.26 11.41 10.40
CA ALA A 82 21.80 10.05 10.37
C ALA A 82 20.97 9.10 11.25
N ASP A 83 20.52 9.61 12.41
CA ASP A 83 19.63 8.91 13.33
C ASP A 83 18.30 8.57 12.63
N PHE A 84 17.74 9.52 11.87
CA PHE A 84 16.55 9.34 11.03
C PHE A 84 16.76 8.25 9.95
N ILE A 85 17.83 8.35 9.14
CA ILE A 85 18.10 7.41 8.05
C ILE A 85 18.30 5.98 8.58
N SER A 86 18.96 5.82 9.74
CA SER A 86 19.19 4.51 10.37
C SER A 86 17.91 3.80 10.82
N ARG A 87 16.81 4.55 10.97
CA ARG A 87 15.49 4.06 11.42
C ARG A 87 14.52 3.85 10.27
N ILE A 88 14.91 4.14 9.03
CA ILE A 88 14.06 3.91 7.87
C ILE A 88 13.87 2.39 7.72
N ILE A 89 12.65 1.95 7.92
CA ILE A 89 12.22 0.57 7.68
C ILE A 89 11.76 0.47 6.24
N ASP A 90 12.40 -0.41 5.46
CA ASP A 90 11.94 -0.75 4.12
C ASP A 90 10.94 -1.91 4.19
N TYR A 91 9.65 -1.57 4.18
CA TYR A 91 8.55 -2.55 4.24
C TYR A 91 8.35 -3.30 2.92
N ASP A 92 8.86 -2.74 1.82
CA ASP A 92 8.78 -3.35 0.49
C ASP A 92 10.05 -4.14 0.16
N ASP A 93 10.92 -4.38 1.14
CA ASP A 93 12.13 -5.19 1.00
C ASP A 93 11.80 -6.69 1.11
N TRP A 94 12.13 -7.43 0.06
CA TRP A 94 11.93 -8.88 -0.06
C TRP A 94 12.92 -9.45 -1.08
N GLY A 95 13.07 -10.76 -1.10
CA GLY A 95 13.95 -11.47 -2.02
C GLY A 95 13.46 -12.87 -2.32
N VAL A 96 14.12 -13.50 -3.29
CA VAL A 96 13.95 -14.92 -3.61
C VAL A 96 15.03 -15.71 -2.87
N GLY A 97 14.73 -16.90 -2.39
CA GLY A 97 15.72 -17.78 -1.74
C GLY A 97 16.69 -18.39 -2.74
N GLU A 98 17.91 -18.73 -2.29
CA GLU A 98 18.99 -19.27 -3.15
C GLU A 98 18.58 -20.49 -3.96
N GLN A 99 17.83 -21.42 -3.37
CA GLN A 99 17.36 -22.63 -4.05
C GLN A 99 16.44 -22.31 -5.23
N LEU A 100 15.50 -21.37 -5.03
CA LEU A 100 14.55 -20.99 -6.06
C LEU A 100 15.24 -20.15 -7.15
N PHE A 101 16.16 -19.27 -6.77
CA PHE A 101 16.98 -18.55 -7.73
C PHE A 101 17.81 -19.50 -8.60
N THR A 102 18.51 -20.46 -8.00
CA THR A 102 19.33 -21.46 -8.75
C THR A 102 18.47 -22.21 -9.76
N TYR A 103 17.25 -22.59 -9.39
CA TYR A 103 16.31 -23.22 -10.31
C TYR A 103 15.90 -22.29 -11.46
N LEU A 104 15.53 -21.05 -11.17
CA LEU A 104 15.12 -20.09 -12.21
C LEU A 104 16.28 -19.67 -13.13
N ASP A 105 17.49 -19.55 -12.58
CA ASP A 105 18.71 -19.29 -13.33
C ASP A 105 19.06 -20.47 -14.25
N SER A 106 18.78 -21.71 -13.85
CA SER A 106 18.96 -22.87 -14.74
C SER A 106 18.03 -22.88 -15.96
N LEU A 107 16.89 -22.17 -15.89
CA LEU A 107 15.90 -22.12 -16.97
C LEU A 107 16.08 -20.93 -17.90
N TRP A 108 16.35 -19.76 -17.34
CA TRP A 108 16.37 -18.49 -18.06
C TRP A 108 17.67 -17.70 -17.89
N GLY A 109 18.65 -18.27 -17.19
CA GLY A 109 19.97 -17.70 -17.02
C GLY A 109 20.95 -18.07 -18.14
N PRO A 110 22.26 -17.80 -17.93
CA PRO A 110 22.80 -17.17 -16.73
C PRO A 110 22.34 -15.71 -16.64
N HIS A 111 21.90 -15.28 -15.45
CA HIS A 111 21.65 -13.88 -15.18
C HIS A 111 22.96 -13.19 -14.80
N GLU A 112 23.14 -11.96 -15.28
CA GLU A 112 24.40 -11.23 -15.16
C GLU A 112 24.34 -10.15 -14.07
N ILE A 113 23.17 -9.52 -13.91
CA ILE A 113 22.99 -8.38 -12.99
C ILE A 113 21.70 -8.55 -12.18
N ASP A 114 21.82 -8.34 -10.87
CA ASP A 114 20.67 -8.26 -9.95
C ASP A 114 20.28 -6.79 -9.76
N TRP A 115 19.17 -6.37 -10.38
CA TRP A 115 18.82 -4.95 -10.50
C TRP A 115 18.21 -4.34 -9.24
N PHE A 116 17.68 -5.16 -8.33
CA PHE A 116 16.89 -4.70 -7.19
C PHE A 116 17.24 -5.50 -5.92
N ALA A 117 18.46 -5.31 -5.42
CA ALA A 117 18.98 -6.07 -4.29
C ALA A 117 19.63 -5.20 -3.20
N ASN A 118 20.16 -5.86 -2.19
CA ASN A 118 20.96 -5.34 -1.10
C ASN A 118 21.97 -6.40 -0.63
N ASP A 119 22.81 -6.06 0.35
CA ASP A 119 23.87 -6.95 0.89
C ASP A 119 23.38 -8.30 1.43
N ASP A 120 22.07 -8.44 1.68
CA ASP A 120 21.50 -9.65 2.29
C ASP A 120 20.70 -10.51 1.32
N ASN A 121 20.10 -9.90 0.29
CA ASN A 121 19.21 -10.59 -0.63
C ASN A 121 19.76 -10.71 -2.06
N HIS A 122 20.91 -10.11 -2.38
CA HIS A 122 21.51 -10.22 -3.71
C HIS A 122 21.71 -11.69 -4.10
N LYS A 123 21.50 -12.00 -5.38
CA LYS A 123 21.70 -13.35 -5.94
C LYS A 123 22.93 -13.45 -6.82
N LEU A 124 23.41 -12.30 -7.28
CA LEU A 124 24.54 -12.15 -8.16
C LEU A 124 25.61 -11.30 -7.51
N THR A 125 26.86 -11.47 -7.94
CA THR A 125 27.99 -10.66 -7.46
C THR A 125 27.93 -9.22 -7.98
N VAL A 126 27.22 -9.00 -9.09
CA VAL A 126 26.99 -7.69 -9.69
C VAL A 126 25.54 -7.30 -9.43
N PHE A 127 25.33 -6.27 -8.61
CA PHE A 127 23.97 -5.83 -8.26
C PHE A 127 23.84 -4.33 -8.05
N PHE A 128 22.62 -3.84 -8.26
CA PHE A 128 22.19 -2.49 -7.91
C PHE A 128 21.39 -2.52 -6.60
N SER A 129 21.62 -1.51 -5.78
CA SER A 129 20.94 -1.35 -4.50
C SER A 129 20.31 0.02 -4.35
N ARG A 130 19.38 0.13 -3.40
CA ARG A 130 18.74 1.41 -3.06
C ARG A 130 19.71 2.42 -2.45
N TYR A 131 20.72 1.92 -1.71
CA TYR A 131 21.75 2.70 -1.02
C TYR A 131 23.11 2.09 -1.30
N TRP A 132 24.18 2.89 -1.24
CA TRP A 132 25.54 2.40 -1.44
C TRP A 132 25.86 1.28 -0.46
N THR A 133 26.20 0.12 -0.99
CA THR A 133 26.69 -1.00 -0.19
C THR A 133 28.03 -1.49 -0.73
N VAL A 134 28.73 -2.33 0.04
CA VAL A 134 30.15 -2.65 -0.18
C VAL A 134 30.40 -3.32 -1.54
N ASN A 135 29.38 -3.94 -2.13
CA ASN A 135 29.48 -4.67 -3.39
C ASN A 135 28.47 -4.21 -4.45
N SER A 136 27.70 -3.15 -4.19
CA SER A 136 26.77 -2.61 -5.18
C SER A 136 27.53 -1.85 -6.27
N ILE A 137 27.23 -2.11 -7.54
CA ILE A 137 27.84 -1.39 -8.67
C ILE A 137 27.18 -0.03 -8.93
N GLY A 138 26.08 0.28 -8.26
CA GLY A 138 25.44 1.58 -8.33
C GLY A 138 24.20 1.71 -7.44
N ILE A 139 23.81 2.96 -7.22
CA ILE A 139 22.55 3.33 -6.58
C ILE A 139 21.55 3.80 -7.63
N ASP A 140 20.31 3.35 -7.53
CA ASP A 140 19.24 3.59 -8.52
C ASP A 140 19.46 2.91 -9.89
N ALA A 141 18.89 1.71 -10.04
CA ALA A 141 18.90 0.96 -11.28
C ALA A 141 18.28 1.71 -12.48
N PHE A 142 17.42 2.72 -12.27
CA PHE A 142 16.78 3.48 -13.37
C PHE A 142 17.71 4.52 -14.02
N THR A 143 18.94 4.66 -13.54
CA THR A 143 19.92 5.59 -14.09
C THR A 143 20.80 4.99 -15.19
N VAL A 144 20.69 3.67 -15.41
CA VAL A 144 21.51 2.94 -16.38
C VAL A 144 20.65 2.20 -17.40
N ASN A 145 21.19 2.01 -18.59
CA ASN A 145 20.52 1.27 -19.64
C ASN A 145 20.62 -0.25 -19.38
N TRP A 146 19.49 -0.94 -19.35
CA TRP A 146 19.41 -2.40 -19.11
C TRP A 146 19.53 -3.25 -20.39
N ASN A 147 19.79 -2.63 -21.54
CA ASN A 147 19.94 -3.36 -22.80
C ASN A 147 21.23 -4.20 -22.82
N GLY A 148 21.19 -5.33 -23.52
CA GLY A 148 22.38 -6.13 -23.84
C GLY A 148 22.89 -7.05 -22.72
N VAL A 149 22.17 -7.16 -21.60
CA VAL A 149 22.46 -8.07 -20.50
C VAL A 149 21.21 -8.83 -20.07
N ASN A 150 21.39 -10.04 -19.53
CA ASN A 150 20.31 -10.83 -18.97
C ASN A 150 20.08 -10.46 -17.50
N GLY A 151 19.03 -9.68 -17.22
CA GLY A 151 18.77 -9.11 -15.90
C GLY A 151 17.93 -10.00 -14.98
N TRP A 152 18.29 -10.04 -13.71
CA TRP A 152 17.46 -10.56 -12.63
C TRP A 152 16.70 -9.42 -11.95
N PHE A 153 15.38 -9.52 -11.88
CA PHE A 153 14.50 -8.46 -11.39
C PHE A 153 13.58 -8.94 -10.26
N VAL A 154 13.87 -8.50 -9.03
CA VAL A 154 13.02 -8.72 -7.84
C VAL A 154 12.67 -7.36 -7.22
N PRO A 155 11.87 -6.52 -7.90
CA PRO A 155 11.66 -5.15 -7.45
C PRO A 155 10.72 -5.05 -6.25
N PRO A 156 10.85 -3.99 -5.43
CA PRO A 156 9.80 -3.56 -4.53
C PRO A 156 8.45 -3.47 -5.27
N VAL A 157 7.37 -3.95 -4.65
CA VAL A 157 6.05 -4.09 -5.31
C VAL A 157 5.55 -2.74 -5.85
N CYS A 158 5.83 -1.65 -5.14
CA CYS A 158 5.47 -0.30 -5.56
C CYS A 158 6.20 0.18 -6.83
N LEU A 159 7.35 -0.42 -7.19
CA LEU A 159 8.16 -0.07 -8.35
C LEU A 159 7.86 -0.92 -9.58
N VAL A 160 7.14 -2.03 -9.47
CA VAL A 160 6.88 -2.96 -10.59
C VAL A 160 6.38 -2.25 -11.85
N SER A 161 5.40 -1.36 -11.72
CA SER A 161 4.86 -0.59 -12.86
C SER A 161 5.92 0.28 -13.54
N LYS A 162 6.87 0.84 -12.77
CA LYS A 162 7.99 1.63 -13.29
C LYS A 162 9.02 0.72 -13.95
N VAL A 163 9.33 -0.43 -13.33
CA VAL A 163 10.25 -1.45 -13.88
C VAL A 163 9.76 -1.93 -15.24
N LEU A 164 8.51 -2.37 -15.36
CA LEU A 164 7.97 -2.88 -16.63
C LEU A 164 8.01 -1.83 -17.75
N ARG A 165 7.73 -0.56 -17.44
CA ARG A 165 7.83 0.53 -18.41
C ARG A 165 9.27 0.78 -18.82
N TYR A 166 10.19 0.76 -17.86
CA TYR A 166 11.60 0.99 -18.12
C TYR A 166 12.25 -0.18 -18.88
N MET A 167 11.87 -1.43 -18.59
CA MET A 167 12.26 -2.60 -19.37
C MET A 167 11.88 -2.42 -20.85
N ARG A 168 10.66 -1.95 -21.14
CA ARG A 168 10.24 -1.64 -22.52
C ARG A 168 11.06 -0.51 -23.14
N GLN A 169 11.33 0.55 -22.37
CA GLN A 169 12.10 1.71 -22.85
C GLN A 169 13.55 1.35 -23.19
N CYS A 170 14.19 0.52 -22.35
CA CYS A 170 15.56 0.08 -22.54
C CYS A 170 15.69 -1.14 -23.46
N MET A 171 14.59 -1.75 -23.92
CA MET A 171 14.61 -3.05 -24.59
C MET A 171 15.32 -4.12 -23.74
N ALA A 172 15.08 -4.09 -22.43
CA ALA A 172 15.73 -4.98 -21.47
C ALA A 172 15.32 -6.44 -21.67
N HIS A 173 16.26 -7.35 -21.43
CA HIS A 173 16.03 -8.79 -21.38
C HIS A 173 16.24 -9.30 -19.95
N GLY A 174 15.40 -10.24 -19.50
CA GLY A 174 15.59 -10.84 -18.18
C GLY A 174 14.35 -11.46 -17.56
N THR A 175 14.55 -11.99 -16.35
CA THR A 175 13.52 -12.64 -15.53
C THR A 175 13.04 -11.69 -14.46
N ILE A 176 11.72 -11.47 -14.40
CA ILE A 176 11.07 -10.67 -13.35
C ILE A 176 10.21 -11.55 -12.44
N VAL A 177 10.45 -11.45 -11.13
CA VAL A 177 9.67 -12.14 -10.12
C VAL A 177 8.69 -11.16 -9.50
N LEU A 178 7.40 -11.49 -9.54
CA LEU A 178 6.31 -10.61 -9.14
C LEU A 178 5.33 -11.33 -8.21
N PRO A 179 4.75 -10.64 -7.21
CA PRO A 179 3.61 -11.16 -6.48
C PRO A 179 2.44 -11.41 -7.43
N PHE A 180 1.71 -12.51 -7.23
CA PHE A 180 0.50 -12.76 -8.00
C PHE A 180 -0.67 -11.92 -7.47
N MET A 181 -0.90 -10.75 -8.06
CA MET A 181 -1.95 -9.81 -7.63
C MET A 181 -2.71 -9.21 -8.83
N LYS A 182 -3.84 -9.82 -9.22
CA LYS A 182 -4.66 -9.35 -10.35
C LYS A 182 -5.21 -7.93 -10.19
N SER A 183 -5.39 -7.48 -8.95
CA SER A 183 -5.86 -6.13 -8.62
C SER A 183 -4.75 -5.08 -8.59
N ALA A 184 -3.48 -5.47 -8.71
CA ALA A 184 -2.36 -4.54 -8.65
C ALA A 184 -2.25 -3.69 -9.92
N SER A 185 -1.74 -2.47 -9.77
CA SER A 185 -1.64 -1.48 -10.87
C SER A 185 -0.75 -1.92 -12.03
N TYR A 186 0.17 -2.86 -11.80
CA TYR A 186 1.03 -3.42 -12.84
C TYR A 186 0.36 -4.57 -13.61
N TRP A 187 -0.69 -5.20 -13.07
CA TRP A 187 -1.30 -6.37 -13.69
C TRP A 187 -1.83 -6.10 -15.10
N PRO A 188 -2.55 -4.98 -15.37
CA PRO A 188 -3.00 -4.63 -16.72
C PRO A 188 -1.85 -4.35 -17.71
N ILE A 189 -0.62 -4.10 -17.24
CA ILE A 189 0.55 -3.89 -18.10
C ILE A 189 1.04 -5.23 -18.67
N LEU A 190 0.91 -6.30 -17.89
CA LEU A 190 1.32 -7.67 -18.23
C LEU A 190 0.21 -8.48 -18.89
N CYS A 191 -1.04 -8.24 -18.51
CA CYS A 191 -2.22 -8.98 -18.96
C CYS A 191 -3.35 -7.98 -19.29
N PRO A 192 -3.23 -7.20 -20.38
CA PRO A 192 -4.15 -6.10 -20.68
C PRO A 192 -5.58 -6.54 -21.00
N THR A 193 -5.75 -7.75 -21.52
CA THR A 193 -7.04 -8.36 -21.89
C THR A 193 -7.66 -9.16 -20.74
N GLY A 194 -6.94 -9.39 -19.64
CA GLY A 194 -7.34 -10.33 -18.59
C GLY A 194 -7.10 -11.81 -18.95
N GLU A 195 -6.79 -12.09 -20.22
CA GLU A 195 -6.50 -13.42 -20.76
C GLU A 195 -5.14 -13.42 -21.47
N GLY A 196 -4.19 -14.20 -20.93
CA GLY A 196 -2.84 -14.33 -21.49
C GLY A 196 -1.90 -13.16 -21.19
N PHE A 197 -0.59 -13.41 -21.27
CA PHE A 197 0.42 -12.38 -21.10
C PHE A 197 0.68 -11.62 -22.40
N ILE A 198 1.21 -10.40 -22.30
CA ILE A 198 1.76 -9.64 -23.43
C ILE A 198 2.81 -10.46 -24.21
N LYS A 199 2.96 -10.18 -25.51
CA LYS A 199 3.88 -10.87 -26.43
C LYS A 199 5.36 -10.83 -26.00
N GLU A 200 5.72 -9.85 -25.18
CA GLU A 200 7.07 -9.70 -24.64
C GLU A 200 7.38 -10.77 -23.58
N VAL A 201 6.38 -11.34 -22.91
CA VAL A 201 6.55 -12.45 -21.97
C VAL A 201 6.74 -13.74 -22.77
N LYS A 202 7.94 -14.33 -22.68
CA LYS A 202 8.32 -15.55 -23.42
C LYS A 202 8.14 -16.85 -22.62
N GLY A 203 8.09 -16.73 -21.30
CA GLY A 203 7.87 -17.85 -20.38
C GLY A 203 7.27 -17.34 -19.07
N CYS A 204 6.50 -18.18 -18.41
CA CYS A 204 5.93 -17.90 -17.10
C CYS A 204 5.89 -19.20 -16.30
N ILE A 205 6.23 -19.10 -15.01
CA ILE A 205 6.16 -20.19 -14.05
C ILE A 205 5.45 -19.66 -12.82
N ASP A 206 4.45 -20.40 -12.35
CA ASP A 206 3.83 -20.15 -11.06
C ASP A 206 4.78 -20.64 -9.95
N LEU A 207 5.18 -19.72 -9.08
CA LEU A 207 6.11 -20.01 -8.00
C LEU A 207 5.36 -20.61 -6.79
N PRO A 208 6.02 -21.47 -5.99
CA PRO A 208 5.43 -22.00 -4.77
C PRO A 208 5.05 -20.88 -3.81
N THR A 209 3.95 -21.06 -3.08
CA THR A 209 3.47 -20.09 -2.07
C THR A 209 4.16 -20.25 -0.71
N ASN A 210 5.02 -21.26 -0.56
CA ASN A 210 5.73 -21.49 0.69
C ASN A 210 6.78 -20.38 0.93
N LYS A 211 6.76 -19.81 2.14
CA LYS A 211 7.65 -18.71 2.55
C LYS A 211 9.12 -19.11 2.61
N GLU A 212 9.45 -20.40 2.70
CA GLU A 212 10.84 -20.88 2.72
C GLU A 212 11.63 -20.53 1.45
N TYR A 213 10.93 -20.31 0.33
CA TYR A 213 11.53 -19.93 -0.95
C TYR A 213 11.73 -18.43 -1.12
N TYR A 214 11.41 -17.62 -0.10
CA TYR A 214 11.51 -16.16 -0.15
C TYR A 214 12.26 -15.62 1.06
N THR A 215 13.06 -14.59 0.86
CA THR A 215 13.80 -13.90 1.91
C THR A 215 13.03 -12.64 2.34
N PRO A 216 12.56 -12.54 3.60
CA PRO A 216 11.97 -11.30 4.08
C PRO A 216 13.04 -10.22 4.24
N GLY A 217 12.73 -8.99 3.85
CA GLY A 217 13.64 -7.86 4.03
C GLY A 217 14.00 -7.59 5.49
N LYS A 218 15.18 -6.99 5.74
CA LYS A 218 15.63 -6.66 7.10
C LYS A 218 14.71 -5.66 7.83
N GLY A 219 13.91 -4.91 7.06
CA GLY A 219 12.85 -4.03 7.52
C GLY A 219 11.60 -4.74 8.05
N ASN A 220 11.39 -6.03 7.73
CA ASN A 220 10.33 -6.86 8.33
C ASN A 220 10.63 -7.24 9.79
N LYS A 221 11.36 -6.40 10.52
CA LYS A 221 11.30 -6.36 11.98
C LYS A 221 9.97 -5.72 12.34
N SER A 222 8.95 -6.55 12.32
CA SER A 222 7.64 -6.35 12.93
C SER A 222 7.65 -5.33 14.08
N ALA A 223 6.67 -4.44 14.12
CA ALA A 223 6.42 -3.53 15.25
C ALA A 223 6.33 -4.27 16.61
N PHE A 224 6.10 -5.59 16.57
CA PHE A 224 6.03 -6.50 17.69
C PHE A 224 7.36 -7.24 17.96
N LYS A 225 8.51 -6.78 17.44
CA LYS A 225 9.78 -7.53 17.56
C LYS A 225 10.12 -7.93 18.99
N ASN A 226 9.82 -7.08 19.97
CA ASN A 226 10.05 -7.39 21.38
C ASN A 226 9.07 -8.46 21.87
N ASP A 227 7.79 -8.35 21.52
CA ASP A 227 6.76 -9.34 21.87
C ASP A 227 6.99 -10.70 21.16
N LEU A 228 7.53 -10.68 19.94
CA LEU A 228 7.86 -11.86 19.13
C LEU A 228 9.04 -12.66 19.69
N LEU A 229 9.94 -12.01 20.41
CA LEU A 229 11.07 -12.67 21.08
C LEU A 229 10.64 -13.38 22.37
N GLU A 230 9.48 -13.02 22.93
CA GLU A 230 8.88 -13.62 24.13
C GLU A 230 7.87 -14.73 23.80
N LEU A 231 7.49 -14.88 22.53
CA LEU A 231 6.51 -15.88 22.09
C LEU A 231 7.14 -17.28 21.96
N PRO A 232 6.44 -18.34 22.41
CA PRO A 232 6.78 -19.72 22.06
C PRO A 232 6.85 -19.91 20.54
N ALA A 233 7.81 -20.69 20.05
CA ALA A 233 8.03 -20.92 18.62
C ALA A 233 6.76 -21.35 17.86
N SER A 234 5.87 -22.11 18.51
CA SER A 234 4.58 -22.55 17.95
C SER A 234 3.57 -21.43 17.68
N LEU A 235 3.73 -20.26 18.29
CA LEU A 235 2.86 -19.09 18.11
C LEU A 235 3.44 -18.07 17.13
N ILE A 236 4.75 -18.11 16.86
CA ILE A 236 5.43 -17.22 15.91
C ILE A 236 4.84 -17.37 14.50
N GLU A 237 4.49 -18.60 14.10
CA GLU A 237 3.86 -18.88 12.80
C GLU A 237 2.46 -18.24 12.65
N LYS A 238 1.74 -18.04 13.76
CA LYS A 238 0.40 -17.44 13.76
C LYS A 238 0.41 -15.92 13.64
N VAL A 239 1.57 -15.28 13.83
CA VAL A 239 1.74 -13.82 13.76
C VAL A 239 1.41 -13.28 12.38
N SER A 240 1.63 -14.07 11.31
CA SER A 240 1.27 -13.65 9.96
C SER A 240 -0.24 -13.54 9.71
N LEU A 241 -1.09 -14.03 10.62
CA LEU A 241 -2.54 -13.83 10.56
C LEU A 241 -2.94 -12.43 11.05
N LEU A 242 -2.10 -11.76 11.84
CA LEU A 242 -2.44 -10.50 12.49
C LEU A 242 -2.65 -9.34 11.50
N PRO A 243 -1.82 -9.14 10.45
CA PRO A 243 -2.05 -8.07 9.49
C PRO A 243 -3.41 -8.18 8.79
N ASP A 244 -3.79 -9.38 8.34
CA ASP A 244 -5.06 -9.60 7.65
C ASP A 244 -6.24 -9.34 8.61
N LEU A 245 -6.21 -9.92 9.80
CA LEU A 245 -7.24 -9.70 10.83
C LEU A 245 -7.33 -8.23 11.29
N LEU A 246 -6.20 -7.53 11.38
CA LEU A 246 -6.16 -6.11 11.73
C LEU A 246 -6.79 -5.25 10.63
N THR A 247 -6.59 -5.60 9.36
CA THR A 247 -7.26 -4.91 8.24
C THR A 247 -8.75 -5.26 8.14
N GLU A 248 -9.13 -6.50 8.43
CA GLU A 248 -10.52 -6.97 8.46
C GLU A 248 -11.34 -6.41 9.63
N SER A 249 -10.68 -5.91 10.67
CA SER A 249 -11.33 -5.24 11.82
C SER A 249 -12.18 -4.02 11.43
N LYS A 250 -12.05 -3.52 10.19
CA LYS A 250 -12.84 -2.44 9.60
C LYS A 250 -13.27 -2.80 8.18
N SER A 251 -14.35 -2.17 7.71
CA SER A 251 -14.77 -2.33 6.31
C SER A 251 -13.65 -1.91 5.35
N SER A 252 -13.50 -2.59 4.21
CA SER A 252 -12.44 -2.32 3.23
C SER A 252 -12.43 -0.85 2.77
N ASN A 253 -13.61 -0.23 2.60
CA ASN A 253 -13.72 1.19 2.28
C ASN A 253 -13.22 2.09 3.42
N THR A 254 -13.47 1.72 4.68
CA THR A 254 -12.94 2.47 5.84
C THR A 254 -11.43 2.38 5.89
N VAL A 255 -10.84 1.19 5.70
CA VAL A 255 -9.39 0.98 5.66
C VAL A 255 -8.75 1.82 4.56
N GLN A 256 -9.28 1.75 3.33
CA GLN A 256 -8.78 2.56 2.21
C GLN A 256 -8.89 4.06 2.49
N ASN A 257 -10.03 4.52 3.02
CA ASN A 257 -10.22 5.93 3.37
C ASN A 257 -9.25 6.42 4.45
N TYR A 258 -8.93 5.57 5.42
CA TYR A 258 -7.93 5.88 6.45
C TYR A 258 -6.51 5.84 5.91
N TYR A 259 -6.18 4.85 5.07
CA TYR A 259 -4.88 4.76 4.41
C TYR A 259 -4.60 6.00 3.56
N TYR A 260 -5.52 6.39 2.66
CA TYR A 260 -5.35 7.60 1.86
C TYR A 260 -5.38 8.88 2.70
N GLY A 261 -6.17 8.92 3.77
CA GLY A 261 -6.13 10.02 4.74
C GLY A 261 -4.76 10.16 5.41
N PHE A 262 -4.14 9.04 5.78
CA PHE A 262 -2.81 9.02 6.37
C PHE A 262 -1.72 9.39 5.36
N LEU A 263 -1.83 8.96 4.10
CA LEU A 263 -0.91 9.39 3.03
C LEU A 263 -0.98 10.90 2.78
N ARG A 264 -2.16 11.51 2.90
CA ARG A 264 -2.31 12.98 2.81
C ARG A 264 -1.63 13.69 3.97
N TRP A 265 -1.74 13.15 5.18
CA TRP A 265 -0.97 13.61 6.34
C TRP A 265 0.55 13.49 6.08
N LYS A 266 1.02 12.32 5.67
CA LYS A 266 2.44 12.06 5.34
C LYS A 266 2.97 13.07 4.32
N LYS A 267 2.22 13.29 3.23
CA LYS A 267 2.58 14.25 2.19
C LYS A 267 2.66 15.68 2.76
N TRP A 268 1.65 16.11 3.51
CA TRP A 268 1.64 17.44 4.12
C TRP A 268 2.81 17.62 5.09
N ALA A 269 3.09 16.64 5.94
CA ALA A 269 4.17 16.69 6.93
C ALA A 269 5.53 16.85 6.23
N LEU A 270 5.82 16.02 5.22
CA LEU A 270 7.07 16.09 4.45
C LEU A 270 7.20 17.43 3.70
N SER A 271 6.14 17.90 3.06
CA SER A 271 6.15 19.18 2.34
C SER A 271 6.36 20.39 3.26
N ASN A 272 6.06 20.28 4.55
CA ASN A 272 6.29 21.33 5.55
C ASN A 272 7.56 21.11 6.38
N GLY A 273 8.47 20.24 5.92
CA GLY A 273 9.78 20.03 6.56
C GLY A 273 9.75 19.18 7.82
N ILE A 274 8.63 18.50 8.11
CA ILE A 274 8.56 17.55 9.23
C ILE A 274 9.33 16.29 8.83
N SER A 275 10.35 15.96 9.62
CA SER A 275 11.16 14.74 9.46
C SER A 275 10.28 13.50 9.40
N SER A 276 10.66 12.52 8.58
CA SER A 276 9.82 11.35 8.34
C SER A 276 9.71 10.42 9.55
N GLU A 277 10.56 10.56 10.58
CA GLU A 277 10.42 9.87 11.88
C GLU A 277 9.20 10.34 12.66
N PHE A 278 8.78 11.59 12.49
CA PHE A 278 7.62 12.16 13.18
C PHE A 278 6.34 12.01 12.36
N ILE A 279 6.32 11.08 11.41
CA ILE A 279 5.12 10.72 10.63
C ILE A 279 4.40 9.55 11.31
N LEU A 280 5.17 8.61 11.86
CA LEU A 280 4.70 7.45 12.61
C LEU A 280 5.84 6.92 13.52
N PRO A 281 5.79 7.17 14.85
CA PRO A 281 4.75 7.92 15.55
C PRO A 281 4.87 9.44 15.34
N ALA A 282 3.76 10.09 15.05
CA ALA A 282 3.68 11.53 14.95
C ALA A 282 3.61 12.20 16.32
N LYS A 283 4.21 13.39 16.43
CA LYS A 283 4.08 14.21 17.64
C LYS A 283 2.68 14.87 17.67
N PRO A 284 2.03 14.96 18.84
CA PRO A 284 0.73 15.63 18.98
C PRO A 284 0.69 17.04 18.39
N ILE A 285 1.76 17.83 18.57
CA ILE A 285 1.86 19.20 18.06
C ILE A 285 1.84 19.27 16.52
N HIS A 286 2.46 18.31 15.83
CA HIS A 286 2.45 18.29 14.37
C HIS A 286 1.05 17.98 13.83
N VAL A 287 0.35 17.03 14.46
CA VAL A 287 -1.03 16.68 14.09
C VAL A 287 -1.97 17.84 14.39
N ALA A 288 -1.82 18.48 15.55
CA ALA A 288 -2.55 19.69 15.93
C ALA A 288 -2.45 20.80 14.87
N LEU A 289 -1.23 21.12 14.43
CA LEU A 289 -0.98 22.12 13.39
C LEU A 289 -1.63 21.73 12.06
N TYR A 290 -1.53 20.46 11.66
CA TYR A 290 -2.18 19.99 10.44
C TYR A 290 -3.69 20.13 10.47
N LEU A 291 -4.34 19.73 11.57
CA LEU A 291 -5.78 19.91 11.73
C LEU A 291 -6.15 21.40 11.69
N ALA A 292 -5.34 22.28 12.29
CA ALA A 292 -5.56 23.73 12.22
C ALA A 292 -5.45 24.27 10.78
N CYS A 293 -4.45 23.84 10.01
CA CYS A 293 -4.33 24.20 8.59
C CYS A 293 -5.52 23.68 7.76
N LEU A 294 -6.00 22.46 8.03
CA LEU A 294 -7.18 21.93 7.35
C LEU A 294 -8.45 22.75 7.67
N VAL A 295 -8.57 23.27 8.89
CA VAL A 295 -9.69 24.15 9.26
C VAL A 295 -9.69 25.43 8.44
N GLN A 296 -8.52 25.99 8.12
CA GLN A 296 -8.41 27.20 7.30
C GLN A 296 -8.77 26.95 5.83
N GLN A 297 -8.58 25.73 5.35
CA GLN A 297 -8.74 25.37 3.94
C GLN A 297 -10.11 24.76 3.61
N ASN A 298 -10.94 24.45 4.61
CA ASN A 298 -12.19 23.71 4.42
C ASN A 298 -13.36 24.39 5.13
N HIS A 299 -14.55 24.24 4.55
CA HIS A 299 -15.81 24.81 5.08
C HIS A 299 -16.66 23.79 5.85
N THR A 300 -16.21 22.54 5.99
CA THR A 300 -16.94 21.48 6.70
C THR A 300 -16.01 20.68 7.59
N PRO A 301 -16.49 20.03 8.67
CA PRO A 301 -15.65 19.28 9.60
C PRO A 301 -15.21 17.91 9.06
N SER A 302 -15.77 17.45 7.93
CA SER A 302 -15.53 16.09 7.39
C SER A 302 -14.05 15.80 7.08
N PRO A 303 -13.30 16.68 6.38
CA PRO A 303 -11.88 16.43 6.08
C PRO A 303 -11.00 16.38 7.34
N ILE A 304 -11.33 17.17 8.35
CA ILE A 304 -10.62 17.23 9.64
C ILE A 304 -10.87 15.93 10.41
N ASN A 305 -12.13 15.47 10.48
CA ASN A 305 -12.47 14.18 11.09
C ASN A 305 -11.77 13.03 10.37
N GLN A 306 -11.76 13.04 9.03
CA GLN A 306 -11.07 12.02 8.26
C GLN A 306 -9.58 12.00 8.58
N ALA A 307 -8.90 13.14 8.57
CA ALA A 307 -7.49 13.26 8.94
C ALA A 307 -7.21 12.71 10.35
N PHE A 308 -7.99 13.13 11.35
CA PHE A 308 -7.86 12.67 12.73
C PHE A 308 -7.97 11.14 12.83
N TYR A 309 -9.04 10.54 12.30
CA TYR A 309 -9.24 9.09 12.42
C TYR A 309 -8.26 8.27 11.58
N SER A 310 -7.77 8.82 10.46
CA SER A 310 -6.74 8.19 9.63
C SER A 310 -5.41 8.10 10.36
N ILE A 311 -4.98 9.20 10.98
CA ILE A 311 -3.77 9.26 11.80
C ILE A 311 -3.93 8.31 13.00
N ARG A 312 -5.07 8.35 13.68
CA ARG A 312 -5.36 7.44 14.81
C ARG A 312 -5.28 5.97 14.41
N TRP A 313 -5.89 5.61 13.29
CA TRP A 313 -5.88 4.24 12.79
C TRP A 313 -4.46 3.77 12.49
N ALA A 314 -3.68 4.57 11.76
CA ALA A 314 -2.30 4.23 11.39
C ALA A 314 -1.40 3.98 12.61
N HIS A 315 -1.57 4.75 13.70
CA HIS A 315 -0.80 4.55 14.93
C HIS A 315 -1.27 3.32 15.72
N LYS A 316 -2.58 3.08 15.77
CA LYS A 316 -3.12 1.92 16.49
C LYS A 316 -2.76 0.59 15.84
N ILE A 317 -2.73 0.50 14.52
CA ILE A 317 -2.37 -0.76 13.83
C ILE A 317 -0.88 -1.11 13.95
N THR A 318 -0.03 -0.12 14.23
CA THR A 318 1.40 -0.32 14.50
C THR A 318 1.72 -0.38 16.00
N SER A 319 0.70 -0.49 16.86
CA SER A 319 0.84 -0.53 18.32
C SER A 319 1.53 0.71 18.93
N GLU A 320 1.53 1.83 18.22
CA GLU A 320 2.09 3.09 18.69
C GLU A 320 1.05 3.90 19.49
N ILE A 321 1.52 4.71 20.43
CA ILE A 321 0.65 5.66 21.14
C ILE A 321 0.12 6.67 20.12
N SER A 322 -1.20 6.74 19.98
CA SER A 322 -1.79 7.64 19.00
C SER A 322 -1.65 9.10 19.45
N PRO A 323 -1.11 10.01 18.61
CA PRO A 323 -1.04 11.43 18.91
C PRO A 323 -2.42 12.05 19.14
N THR A 324 -3.45 11.42 18.58
CA THR A 324 -4.84 11.84 18.72
C THR A 324 -5.42 11.60 20.11
N ASP A 325 -4.73 10.82 20.96
CA ASP A 325 -5.17 10.59 22.33
C ASP A 325 -4.73 11.74 23.26
N SER A 326 -3.84 12.63 22.80
CA SER A 326 -3.48 13.89 23.49
C SER A 326 -4.65 14.87 23.55
N ASP A 327 -4.82 15.53 24.71
CA ASP A 327 -5.86 16.54 24.91
C ASP A 327 -5.71 17.74 23.96
N LEU A 328 -4.48 18.09 23.58
CA LEU A 328 -4.23 19.15 22.58
C LEU A 328 -4.96 18.84 21.27
N VAL A 329 -4.78 17.63 20.73
CA VAL A 329 -5.32 17.22 19.44
C VAL A 329 -6.84 17.03 19.53
N LYS A 330 -7.34 16.48 20.64
CA LYS A 330 -8.79 16.36 20.91
C LYS A 330 -9.47 17.73 20.99
N ASN A 331 -8.89 18.67 21.72
CA ASN A 331 -9.44 20.02 21.89
C ASN A 331 -9.43 20.80 20.56
N ILE A 332 -8.38 20.65 19.74
CA ILE A 332 -8.36 21.23 18.39
C ILE A 332 -9.44 20.60 17.50
N LEU A 333 -9.64 19.28 17.55
CA LEU A 333 -10.71 18.64 16.79
C LEU A 333 -12.10 19.17 17.20
N GLU A 334 -12.36 19.32 18.50
CA GLU A 334 -13.64 19.88 18.97
C GLU A 334 -13.80 21.36 18.60
N GLY A 335 -12.72 22.15 18.68
CA GLY A 335 -12.71 23.52 18.18
C GLY A 335 -12.98 23.61 16.68
N ALA A 336 -12.37 22.74 15.89
CA ALA A 336 -12.58 22.62 14.44
C ALA A 336 -14.03 22.28 14.11
N LYS A 337 -14.60 21.29 14.81
CA LYS A 337 -16.01 20.92 14.66
C LYS A 337 -16.92 22.10 14.95
N ARG A 338 -16.75 22.81 16.06
CA ARG A 338 -17.58 23.98 16.40
C ARG A 338 -17.48 25.09 15.36
N ARG A 339 -16.27 25.41 14.90
CA ARG A 339 -16.02 26.47 13.92
C ARG A 339 -16.62 26.18 12.54
N LEU A 340 -16.55 24.93 12.11
CA LEU A 340 -16.98 24.50 10.78
C LEU A 340 -18.38 23.88 10.77
N SER A 341 -19.05 23.79 11.93
CA SER A 341 -20.39 23.24 12.02
C SER A 341 -21.37 24.18 11.32
N VAL A 342 -21.88 23.72 10.19
CA VAL A 342 -22.99 24.34 9.48
C VAL A 342 -24.23 23.47 9.72
N PRO A 343 -25.43 24.06 9.94
CA PRO A 343 -26.66 23.30 9.99
C PRO A 343 -26.78 22.39 8.76
N VAL A 344 -26.97 21.09 9.00
CA VAL A 344 -27.11 20.12 7.91
C VAL A 344 -28.44 20.38 7.22
N LYS A 345 -28.41 21.05 6.06
CA LYS A 345 -29.58 21.17 5.19
C LYS A 345 -29.85 19.80 4.57
N LYS A 346 -30.79 19.06 5.17
CA LYS A 346 -31.24 17.78 4.61
C LYS A 346 -31.84 18.05 3.22
N LYS A 347 -31.47 17.21 2.25
CA LYS A 347 -32.14 17.24 0.95
C LYS A 347 -33.57 16.72 1.16
N GLU A 348 -34.54 17.37 0.53
CA GLU A 348 -35.90 16.86 0.51
C GLU A 348 -35.92 15.46 -0.13
N PRO A 349 -36.63 14.49 0.47
CA PRO A 349 -36.75 13.16 -0.10
C PRO A 349 -37.46 13.21 -1.44
N ILE A 350 -37.12 12.28 -2.33
CA ILE A 350 -37.89 12.11 -3.56
C ILE A 350 -39.32 11.70 -3.21
N THR A 351 -40.30 12.32 -3.85
CA THR A 351 -41.72 12.00 -3.64
C THR A 351 -42.25 11.12 -4.76
N SER A 352 -43.36 10.40 -4.52
CA SER A 352 -44.03 9.63 -5.56
C SER A 352 -44.48 10.49 -6.75
N ASN A 353 -44.83 11.77 -6.52
CA ASN A 353 -45.18 12.69 -7.61
C ASN A 353 -43.97 13.02 -8.48
N MET A 354 -42.80 13.25 -7.87
CA MET A 354 -41.56 13.46 -8.63
C MET A 354 -41.21 12.23 -9.48
N LEU A 355 -41.38 11.02 -8.93
CA LEU A 355 -41.22 9.78 -9.69
C LEU A 355 -42.22 9.66 -10.84
N SER A 356 -43.47 10.09 -10.64
CA SER A 356 -44.45 10.15 -11.73
C SER A 356 -44.00 11.09 -12.84
N HIS A 357 -43.57 12.30 -12.50
CA HIS A 357 -43.09 13.26 -13.50
C HIS A 357 -41.83 12.77 -14.23
N MET A 358 -40.90 12.10 -13.53
CA MET A 358 -39.73 11.47 -14.15
C MET A 358 -40.15 10.36 -15.11
N PHE A 359 -41.08 9.50 -14.68
CA PHE A 359 -41.63 8.46 -15.53
C PHE A 359 -42.27 9.05 -16.80
N ASP A 360 -43.18 10.01 -16.65
CA ASP A 360 -43.90 10.62 -17.77
C ASP A 360 -42.98 11.34 -18.76
N LYS A 361 -41.85 11.89 -18.28
CA LYS A 361 -40.89 12.61 -19.12
C LYS A 361 -39.89 11.70 -19.82
N PHE A 362 -39.42 10.65 -19.17
CA PHE A 362 -38.29 9.85 -19.65
C PHE A 362 -38.67 8.46 -20.15
N TYR A 363 -39.82 7.92 -19.77
CA TYR A 363 -40.26 6.61 -20.23
C TYR A 363 -40.54 6.63 -21.73
N CYS A 364 -39.94 5.68 -22.45
CA CYS A 364 -40.19 5.42 -23.85
C CYS A 364 -40.00 3.93 -24.11
N GLU A 365 -40.92 3.30 -24.86
CA GLU A 365 -40.95 1.84 -25.05
C GLU A 365 -39.74 1.30 -25.81
N ASP A 366 -39.00 2.14 -26.53
CA ASP A 366 -37.81 1.75 -27.31
C ASP A 366 -36.50 2.28 -26.71
N ASN A 367 -36.49 2.74 -25.46
CA ASN A 367 -35.29 3.30 -24.81
C ASN A 367 -34.89 2.51 -23.55
N LEU A 368 -34.05 1.49 -23.75
CA LEU A 368 -33.55 0.64 -22.68
C LEU A 368 -32.77 1.41 -21.60
N TYR A 369 -32.03 2.46 -21.98
CA TYR A 369 -31.25 3.28 -21.05
C TYR A 369 -32.16 4.06 -20.08
N ASN A 370 -33.22 4.68 -20.60
CA ASN A 370 -34.20 5.38 -19.79
C ASN A 370 -34.99 4.41 -18.91
N GLN A 371 -35.35 3.24 -19.44
CA GLN A 371 -36.08 2.23 -18.68
C GLN A 371 -35.24 1.65 -17.53
N ARG A 372 -33.94 1.42 -17.75
CA ARG A 372 -33.01 1.06 -16.67
C ARG A 372 -33.00 2.12 -15.57
N SER A 373 -32.88 3.39 -15.96
CA SER A 373 -32.81 4.51 -15.02
C SER A 373 -34.11 4.67 -14.20
N ILE A 374 -35.26 4.53 -14.85
CA ILE A 374 -36.57 4.56 -14.18
C ILE A 374 -36.72 3.37 -13.23
N CYS A 375 -36.37 2.17 -13.70
CA CYS A 375 -36.40 0.96 -12.86
C CYS A 375 -35.51 1.12 -11.63
N ALA A 376 -34.30 1.64 -11.79
CA ALA A 376 -33.37 1.94 -10.72
C ALA A 376 -33.97 2.88 -9.66
N CYS A 377 -34.62 3.95 -10.09
CA CYS A 377 -35.28 4.89 -9.19
C CYS A 377 -36.44 4.25 -8.44
N LEU A 378 -37.31 3.50 -9.13
CA LEU A 378 -38.47 2.84 -8.53
C LEU A 378 -38.06 1.75 -7.53
N LEU A 379 -37.07 0.92 -7.88
CA LEU A 379 -36.52 -0.10 -6.99
C LEU A 379 -35.88 0.52 -5.75
N SER A 380 -35.07 1.56 -5.93
CA SER A 380 -34.43 2.24 -4.81
C SER A 380 -35.44 2.90 -3.88
N TYR A 381 -36.49 3.51 -4.46
CA TYR A 381 -37.56 4.14 -3.69
C TYR A 381 -38.38 3.13 -2.90
N SER A 382 -38.81 2.05 -3.54
CA SER A 382 -39.68 1.05 -2.91
C SER A 382 -38.95 0.10 -1.96
N GLY A 383 -37.67 -0.19 -2.23
CA GLY A 383 -36.84 -1.05 -1.39
C GLY A 383 -35.96 -0.30 -0.39
N PHE A 384 -36.01 1.03 -0.35
CA PHE A 384 -35.10 1.89 0.42
C PHE A 384 -33.61 1.56 0.22
N LEU A 385 -33.27 1.15 -1.01
CA LEU A 385 -31.95 0.64 -1.34
C LEU A 385 -30.94 1.78 -1.43
N ARG A 386 -29.74 1.53 -0.91
CA ARG A 386 -28.57 2.35 -1.20
C ARG A 386 -28.11 2.07 -2.63
N VAL A 387 -27.46 3.05 -3.25
CA VAL A 387 -26.88 2.90 -4.60
C VAL A 387 -25.96 1.67 -4.68
N SER A 388 -25.15 1.41 -3.66
CA SER A 388 -24.29 0.22 -3.62
C SER A 388 -25.07 -1.10 -3.52
N GLU A 389 -26.23 -1.11 -2.89
CA GLU A 389 -27.08 -2.30 -2.79
C GLU A 389 -27.75 -2.55 -4.16
N LEU A 390 -28.23 -1.48 -4.80
CA LEU A 390 -28.83 -1.55 -6.12
C LEU A 390 -27.84 -2.03 -7.21
N LEU A 391 -26.62 -1.49 -7.22
CA LEU A 391 -25.59 -1.82 -8.24
C LEU A 391 -25.04 -3.24 -8.12
N ASN A 392 -25.17 -3.88 -6.95
CA ASN A 392 -24.72 -5.25 -6.74
C ASN A 392 -25.84 -6.28 -6.92
N LEU A 393 -27.06 -5.84 -7.26
CA LEU A 393 -28.21 -6.72 -7.35
C LEU A 393 -28.15 -7.56 -8.62
N LYS A 394 -28.23 -8.89 -8.48
CA LYS A 394 -28.25 -9.85 -9.59
C LYS A 394 -29.66 -10.35 -9.87
N THR A 395 -29.85 -10.88 -11.07
CA THR A 395 -31.13 -11.49 -11.49
C THR A 395 -31.55 -12.65 -10.57
N CYS A 396 -30.58 -13.43 -10.07
CA CYS A 396 -30.82 -14.54 -9.15
C CYS A 396 -31.27 -14.10 -7.75
N ASP A 397 -31.04 -12.84 -7.37
CA ASP A 397 -31.41 -12.31 -6.07
C ASP A 397 -32.90 -11.95 -5.99
N VAL A 398 -33.60 -11.93 -7.12
CA VAL A 398 -34.99 -11.48 -7.24
C VAL A 398 -35.93 -12.66 -7.50
N LEU A 399 -36.92 -12.82 -6.63
CA LEU A 399 -38.02 -13.79 -6.79
C LEU A 399 -39.33 -13.04 -7.02
N PHE A 400 -39.99 -13.30 -8.15
CA PHE A 400 -41.27 -12.70 -8.49
C PHE A 400 -42.44 -13.55 -8.01
N PHE A 401 -43.43 -12.90 -7.39
CA PHE A 401 -44.69 -13.50 -6.98
C PHE A 401 -45.86 -12.66 -7.53
N GLN A 402 -47.09 -13.20 -7.43
CA GLN A 402 -48.27 -12.49 -7.92
C GLN A 402 -48.52 -11.15 -7.21
N SER A 403 -48.26 -11.07 -5.90
CA SER A 403 -48.53 -9.87 -5.09
C SER A 403 -47.31 -8.99 -4.82
N HIS A 404 -46.09 -9.49 -4.99
CA HIS A 404 -44.85 -8.82 -4.60
C HIS A 404 -43.64 -9.43 -5.31
N MET A 405 -42.47 -8.86 -5.09
CA MET A 405 -41.19 -9.55 -5.30
C MET A 405 -40.37 -9.57 -4.02
N SER A 406 -39.60 -10.63 -3.82
CA SER A 406 -38.58 -10.72 -2.77
C SER A 406 -37.22 -10.46 -3.39
N VAL A 407 -36.45 -9.56 -2.78
CA VAL A 407 -35.11 -9.18 -3.23
C VAL A 407 -34.12 -9.50 -2.12
N PHE A 408 -33.13 -10.34 -2.40
CA PHE A 408 -32.05 -10.65 -1.47
C PHE A 408 -30.93 -9.61 -1.58
N ILE A 409 -30.59 -8.98 -0.46
CA ILE A 409 -29.51 -8.01 -0.35
C ILE A 409 -28.34 -8.71 0.32
N GLN A 410 -27.37 -9.13 -0.50
CA GLN A 410 -26.20 -9.88 -0.02
C GLN A 410 -25.31 -9.08 0.93
N LYS A 411 -25.26 -7.75 0.80
CA LYS A 411 -24.40 -6.89 1.61
C LYS A 411 -25.04 -5.53 1.83
N SER A 412 -25.21 -5.13 3.10
CA SER A 412 -25.65 -3.79 3.47
C SER A 412 -24.61 -3.07 4.32
N LYS A 413 -24.73 -1.74 4.46
CA LYS A 413 -23.82 -0.94 5.30
C LYS A 413 -23.91 -1.30 6.80
N THR A 414 -25.07 -1.78 7.24
CA THR A 414 -25.35 -2.14 8.64
C THR A 414 -25.12 -3.62 8.94
N ASP A 415 -24.93 -4.43 7.90
CA ASP A 415 -24.63 -5.85 7.99
C ASP A 415 -23.12 -6.08 8.10
N ILE A 416 -22.62 -5.96 9.34
CA ILE A 416 -21.19 -6.10 9.65
C ILE A 416 -20.70 -7.54 9.40
N TYR A 417 -21.57 -8.54 9.57
CA TYR A 417 -21.23 -9.96 9.50
C TYR A 417 -21.55 -10.63 8.16
N ARG A 418 -22.20 -9.91 7.23
CA ARG A 418 -22.60 -10.38 5.89
C ARG A 418 -23.64 -11.50 5.92
N ASP A 419 -24.59 -11.43 6.85
CA ASP A 419 -25.68 -12.39 6.95
C ASP A 419 -26.67 -12.24 5.78
N GLY A 420 -26.72 -11.06 5.15
CA GLY A 420 -27.67 -10.71 4.11
C GLY A 420 -29.09 -10.50 4.66
N ASP A 421 -29.97 -9.89 3.86
CA ASP A 421 -31.37 -9.70 4.23
C ASP A 421 -32.30 -9.80 3.03
N ARG A 422 -33.56 -10.19 3.24
CA ARG A 422 -34.59 -10.23 2.19
C ARG A 422 -35.57 -9.09 2.39
N ILE A 423 -35.65 -8.20 1.41
CA ILE A 423 -36.70 -7.18 1.36
C ILE A 423 -37.86 -7.63 0.50
N ILE A 424 -39.07 -7.19 0.86
CA ILE A 424 -40.30 -7.45 0.12
C ILE A 424 -40.77 -6.15 -0.51
N ILE A 425 -40.95 -6.16 -1.83
CA ILE A 425 -41.47 -5.01 -2.59
C ILE A 425 -42.83 -5.38 -3.18
N ALA A 426 -43.88 -4.72 -2.70
CA ALA A 426 -45.25 -4.97 -3.11
C ALA A 426 -45.53 -4.51 -4.55
N ARG A 427 -46.44 -5.22 -5.21
CA ARG A 427 -46.94 -4.89 -6.54
C ARG A 427 -48.06 -3.85 -6.40
N THR A 428 -47.84 -2.64 -6.91
CA THR A 428 -48.78 -1.50 -6.68
C THR A 428 -49.86 -1.36 -7.75
N GLY A 429 -49.77 -2.08 -8.86
CA GLY A 429 -50.75 -2.06 -9.97
C GLY A 429 -50.77 -0.77 -10.82
N ASN A 430 -50.10 0.31 -10.39
CA ASN A 430 -50.00 1.56 -11.13
C ASN A 430 -48.77 1.60 -12.07
N LYS A 431 -48.64 2.68 -12.87
CA LYS A 431 -47.53 2.85 -13.82
C LYS A 431 -46.13 2.88 -13.15
N LEU A 432 -46.06 3.28 -11.87
CA LEU A 432 -44.84 3.32 -11.07
C LEU A 432 -44.55 2.00 -10.34
N CYS A 433 -45.29 0.94 -10.64
CA CYS A 433 -45.08 -0.36 -10.00
C CYS A 433 -43.64 -0.84 -10.23
N PRO A 434 -42.81 -0.97 -9.17
CA PRO A 434 -41.41 -1.36 -9.30
C PRO A 434 -41.28 -2.77 -9.88
N VAL A 435 -42.15 -3.70 -9.44
CA VAL A 435 -42.18 -5.10 -9.90
C VAL A 435 -42.43 -5.17 -11.40
N LYS A 436 -43.49 -4.51 -11.88
CA LYS A 436 -43.88 -4.52 -13.30
C LYS A 436 -42.82 -3.86 -14.19
N ASN A 437 -42.20 -2.78 -13.72
CA ASN A 437 -41.15 -2.09 -14.47
C ASN A 437 -39.86 -2.91 -14.55
N LEU A 438 -39.51 -3.65 -13.48
CA LEU A 438 -38.38 -4.58 -13.51
C LEU A 438 -38.63 -5.77 -14.43
N GLU A 439 -39.81 -6.39 -14.39
CA GLU A 439 -40.19 -7.48 -15.31
C GLU A 439 -40.05 -7.04 -16.77
N LYS A 440 -40.65 -5.90 -17.14
CA LYS A 440 -40.54 -5.32 -18.48
C LYS A 440 -39.09 -5.08 -18.89
N TYR A 441 -38.29 -4.54 -17.99
CA TYR A 441 -36.88 -4.26 -18.26
C TYR A 441 -36.08 -5.56 -18.50
N LEU A 442 -36.31 -6.59 -17.69
CA LEU A 442 -35.68 -7.91 -17.85
C LEU A 442 -36.14 -8.61 -19.15
N GLU A 443 -37.39 -8.44 -19.56
CA GLU A 443 -37.88 -8.94 -20.85
C GLU A 443 -37.15 -8.28 -22.02
N TRP A 444 -36.96 -6.97 -22.00
CA TRP A 444 -36.23 -6.26 -23.05
C TRP A 444 -34.76 -6.66 -23.12
N ILE A 445 -34.09 -6.85 -21.98
CA ILE A 445 -32.70 -7.37 -21.95
C ILE A 445 -32.62 -8.72 -22.65
N LYS A 446 -33.56 -9.64 -22.37
CA LYS A 446 -33.57 -10.98 -22.99
C LYS A 446 -33.76 -10.92 -24.50
N VAL A 447 -34.58 -9.99 -25.00
CA VAL A 447 -34.76 -9.78 -26.45
C VAL A 447 -33.50 -9.22 -27.10
N PHE A 448 -32.83 -8.25 -26.47
CA PHE A 448 -31.60 -7.64 -26.99
C PHE A 448 -30.41 -8.63 -27.00
N GLN A 449 -30.28 -9.47 -25.97
CA GLN A 449 -29.20 -10.46 -25.86
C GLN A 449 -29.33 -11.60 -26.89
N ARG A 450 -30.56 -11.98 -27.28
CA ARG A 450 -30.78 -12.99 -28.34
C ARG A 450 -30.25 -12.57 -29.72
N HIS A 451 -30.01 -11.28 -29.94
CA HIS A 451 -29.48 -10.78 -31.20
C HIS A 451 -27.95 -10.62 -31.22
N THR A 452 -27.22 -10.87 -30.11
CA THR A 452 -25.82 -10.41 -30.01
C THR A 452 -24.74 -11.38 -29.53
N LEU A 453 -24.95 -12.59 -28.98
CA LEU A 453 -23.88 -13.61 -28.82
C LEU A 453 -24.40 -14.93 -28.19
N SER A 454 -23.67 -16.03 -28.41
CA SER A 454 -23.92 -17.38 -27.88
C SER A 454 -23.64 -17.49 -26.37
N TRP A 455 -24.51 -18.27 -25.72
CA TRP A 455 -24.65 -18.55 -24.28
C TRP A 455 -23.37 -18.71 -23.44
N GLY A 456 -23.28 -17.87 -22.39
CA GLY A 456 -22.70 -18.17 -21.07
C GLY A 456 -23.74 -17.78 -20.00
N ASP A 457 -23.77 -18.52 -18.88
CA ASP A 457 -24.85 -18.54 -17.88
C ASP A 457 -25.43 -17.16 -17.49
N VAL A 458 -26.73 -16.97 -17.78
CA VAL A 458 -27.53 -15.75 -17.50
C VAL A 458 -27.74 -15.51 -15.99
N HIS A 459 -27.19 -16.38 -15.14
CA HIS A 459 -27.43 -16.43 -13.70
C HIS A 459 -26.56 -15.49 -12.87
N GLU A 460 -25.50 -14.90 -13.44
CA GLU A 460 -24.60 -13.99 -12.71
C GLU A 460 -24.65 -12.52 -13.15
N THR A 461 -25.50 -12.18 -14.11
CA THR A 461 -25.53 -10.84 -14.72
C THR A 461 -26.12 -9.80 -13.76
N SER A 462 -25.42 -8.67 -13.62
CA SER A 462 -25.92 -7.49 -12.90
C SER A 462 -27.25 -7.02 -13.49
N ILE A 463 -28.21 -6.64 -12.64
CA ILE A 463 -29.49 -6.05 -13.09
C ILE A 463 -29.28 -4.62 -13.60
N MET A 464 -28.33 -3.86 -13.05
CA MET A 464 -28.06 -2.46 -13.40
C MET A 464 -26.70 -2.30 -14.06
#